data_AF-A0A975SCT9-F1
#
_entry.id   AF-A0A975SCT9-F1
#
_cell.length_a   1.000
_cell.length_b   1.000
_cell.length_c   1.000
_cell.angle_alpha   90.00
_cell.angle_beta   90.00
_cell.angle_gamma   90.00
#
_symmetry.space_group_name_H-M   'P 1'
#
loop_
_entity.id
_entity.type
_entity.pdbx_description
1 polymer ?
#
loop_
_entity_poly.entity_id
_entity_poly.type
_entity_poly.pdbx_seq_one_letter_code
_entity_poly.pdbx_strand_id
1 'polypeptide(L)' 'MNKKDKKKTSGNVRRTKLTLSVTTEDKKILKIIAAKREKSISAMLHEWVEENAEEAEE' A
#
# COMPACT_ATOMS: atom_id res chain seq x y z
N MET A 1 2.15 0.73 -32.87
CA MET A 1 1.75 -0.27 -31.86
C MET A 1 2.98 -1.16 -31.59
N ASN A 2 3.33 -1.60 -30.40
CA ASN A 2 2.51 -2.24 -29.38
C ASN A 2 2.95 -1.78 -27.98
N LYS A 3 1.93 -1.51 -27.16
CA LYS A 3 2.03 -1.33 -25.71
C LYS A 3 2.86 -2.50 -25.16
N LYS A 4 3.99 -2.22 -24.52
CA LYS A 4 4.59 -3.15 -23.58
C LYS A 4 3.60 -3.22 -22.42
N ASP A 5 2.64 -4.13 -22.54
CA ASP A 5 1.93 -4.71 -21.42
C ASP A 5 3.01 -5.24 -20.46
N LYS A 6 3.44 -4.35 -19.55
CA LYS A 6 4.04 -4.76 -18.27
C LYS A 6 2.92 -5.51 -17.57
N LYS A 7 2.84 -6.79 -17.90
CA LYS A 7 2.05 -7.82 -17.26
C LYS A 7 2.37 -7.74 -15.78
N LYS A 8 1.62 -6.90 -15.03
CA LYS A 8 1.60 -6.94 -13.57
C LYS A 8 1.10 -8.34 -13.26
N THR A 9 2.04 -9.20 -12.90
CA THR A 9 1.83 -10.56 -12.46
C THR A 9 0.86 -10.49 -11.29
N SER A 10 -0.43 -10.69 -11.57
CA SER A 10 -1.47 -11.00 -10.60
C SER A 10 -1.28 -12.44 -10.10
N GLY A 11 -0.04 -12.81 -9.80
CA GLY A 11 0.34 -14.11 -9.26
C GLY A 11 -0.04 -14.12 -7.78
N ASN A 12 -1.27 -14.52 -7.50
CA ASN A 12 -1.71 -15.09 -6.23
C ASN A 12 -1.05 -14.51 -4.96
N VAL A 13 -1.01 -13.18 -4.82
CA VAL A 13 -0.50 -12.55 -3.60
C VAL A 13 -1.52 -12.83 -2.51
N ARG A 14 -1.17 -13.77 -1.62
CA ARG A 14 -2.03 -14.21 -0.53
C ARG A 14 -2.25 -13.02 0.40
N ARG A 15 -3.46 -12.44 0.33
CA ARG A 15 -3.82 -11.29 1.19
C ARG A 15 -3.90 -11.76 2.63
N THR A 16 -3.11 -11.16 3.50
CA THR A 16 -3.18 -11.33 4.95
C THR A 16 -3.77 -10.08 5.58
N LYS A 17 -4.35 -10.21 6.78
CA LYS A 17 -4.87 -9.08 7.54
C LYS A 17 -3.81 -8.61 8.53
N LEU A 18 -3.40 -7.35 8.42
CA LEU A 18 -2.52 -6.68 9.37
C LEU A 18 -3.37 -5.87 10.36
N THR A 19 -3.17 -6.07 11.66
CA THR A 19 -3.78 -5.25 12.71
C THR A 19 -2.74 -4.28 13.23
N LEU A 20 -3.02 -2.98 13.16
CA LEU A 20 -2.13 -1.91 13.61
C LEU A 20 -2.71 -1.24 14.85
N SER A 21 -1.86 -1.03 15.86
CA SER A 21 -2.17 -0.17 17.00
C SER A 21 -1.71 1.25 16.68
N VAL A 22 -2.66 2.15 16.45
CA VAL A 22 -2.42 3.57 16.16
C VAL A 22 -3.28 4.42 17.08
N THR A 23 -2.90 5.68 17.30
CA THR A 23 -3.75 6.58 18.08
C THR A 23 -5.02 6.95 17.30
N THR A 24 -6.04 7.44 18.02
CA THR A 24 -7.28 7.92 17.41
C THR A 24 -7.04 9.11 16.48
N GLU A 25 -6.06 9.95 16.79
CA GLU A 25 -5.67 11.10 15.96
C GLU A 25 -4.97 10.65 14.68
N ASP A 26 -4.00 9.74 14.78
CA ASP A 26 -3.30 9.20 13.61
C ASP A 26 -4.27 8.57 12.62
N LYS A 27 -5.26 7.82 13.12
CA LYS A 27 -6.31 7.22 12.29
C LYS A 27 -7.12 8.27 11.52
N LYS A 28 -7.41 9.44 12.12
CA LYS A 28 -8.11 10.53 11.43
C LYS A 28 -7.23 11.13 10.35
N ILE A 29 -5.98 11.41 10.67
CA ILE A 29 -5.00 11.98 9.73
C ILE A 29 -4.79 11.04 8.54
N LEU A 30 -4.60 9.75 8.78
CA LEU A 30 -4.46 8.72 7.74
C LEU A 30 -5.66 8.66 6.80
N LYS A 31 -6.89 8.75 7.33
CA LYS A 31 -8.10 8.80 6.51
C LYS A 31 -8.18 10.06 5.64
N ILE A 32 -7.80 11.21 6.19
CA ILE A 32 -7.80 12.47 5.44
C ILE A 32 -6.76 12.42 4.32
N ILE A 33 -5.56 11.91 4.59
CA ILE A 33 -4.51 11.74 3.58
C ILE A 33 -4.95 10.77 2.48
N ALA A 34 -5.53 9.63 2.87
CA ALA A 34 -6.08 8.63 1.95
C ALA A 34 -7.12 9.25 1.01
N ALA A 35 -8.08 10.00 1.57
CA ALA A 35 -9.12 10.68 0.80
C ALA A 35 -8.54 11.74 -0.15
N LYS A 36 -7.59 12.55 0.32
CA LYS A 36 -6.90 13.57 -0.51
C LYS A 36 -6.14 12.96 -1.69
N ARG A 37 -5.62 11.74 -1.52
CA ARG A 37 -4.86 11.02 -2.55
C ARG A 37 -5.73 10.07 -3.38
N GLU A 38 -7.04 10.05 -3.16
CA GLU A 38 -8.00 9.14 -3.81
C GLU A 38 -7.57 7.66 -3.73
N LYS A 39 -6.91 7.29 -2.62
CA LYS A 39 -6.34 5.95 -2.39
C LYS A 39 -6.84 5.39 -1.08
N SER A 40 -6.90 4.05 -1.00
CA SER A 40 -7.15 3.38 0.27
C SER A 40 -5.89 3.39 1.14
N ILE A 41 -6.06 3.34 2.46
CA ILE A 41 -4.92 3.21 3.40
C ILE A 41 -4.10 1.96 3.07
N SER A 42 -4.76 0.85 2.70
CA SER A 42 -4.08 -0.38 2.27
C SER A 42 -3.26 -0.20 0.99
N ALA A 43 -3.76 0.57 0.01
CA ALA A 43 -3.00 0.87 -1.20
C ALA A 43 -1.78 1.74 -0.88
N MET A 44 -1.94 2.77 -0.05
CA MET A 44 -0.81 3.61 0.38
C MET A 44 0.25 2.81 1.15
N LEU A 45 -0.18 1.91 2.06
CA LEU A 45 0.75 1.02 2.76
C LEU A 45 1.45 0.06 1.82
N HIS A 46 0.75 -0.45 0.80
CA HIS A 46 1.36 -1.34 -0.18
C HIS A 46 2.42 -0.62 -1.02
N GLU A 47 2.16 0.63 -1.43
CA GLU A 47 3.14 1.47 -2.13
C GLU A 47 4.36 1.74 -1.23
N TRP A 48 4.13 2.13 0.03
CA TRP A 48 5.23 2.35 0.97
C TRP A 48 6.07 1.08 1.19
N VAL A 49 5.43 -0.08 1.34
CA VAL A 49 6.16 -1.35 1.46
C VAL A 49 6.95 -1.68 0.18
N GLU A 50 6.41 -1.41 -1.01
CA GLU A 50 7.13 -1.64 -2.27
C GLU A 50 8.37 -0.73 -2.38
N GLU A 51 8.28 0.52 -1.90
CA GLU A 51 9.41 1.48 -1.89
C GLU A 51 10.45 1.18 -0.80
N ASN A 52 10.05 0.59 0.33
CA ASN A 52 10.92 0.33 1.49
C ASN A 52 11.24 -1.16 1.67
N ALA A 53 10.90 -2.01 0.69
CA ALA A 53 11.14 -3.45 0.77
C ALA A 53 12.62 -3.79 0.98
N GLU A 54 13.51 -2.99 0.39
CA GLU A 54 14.96 -3.17 0.48
C GLU A 54 15.47 -3.00 1.93
N GLU A 55 14.84 -2.14 2.73
CA GLU A 55 15.17 -1.93 4.16
C GLU A 55 14.74 -3.12 5.05
N ALA A 56 13.79 -3.93 4.59
CA ALA A 56 13.33 -5.12 5.32
C ALA A 56 14.17 -6.37 5.05
N GLU A 57 15.09 -6.34 4.07
CA GLU A 57 15.98 -7.46 3.72
C GLU A 57 17.36 -7.39 4.42
N GLU A 58 17.62 -6.37 5.24
CA GLU A 58 18.80 -6.26 6.14
C GLU A 58 18.55 -6.79 7.56
#